data_AF-A0A940NYJ9-F1
#
_entry.id   AF-A0A940NYJ9-F1
#
_cell.length_a   1.000
_cell.length_b   1.000
_cell.length_c   1.000
_cell.angle_alpha   90.00
_cell.angle_beta   90.00
_cell.angle_gamma   90.00
#
_symmetry.space_group_name_H-M   'P 1'
#
loop_
_entity.id
_entity.type
_entity.pdbx_description
1 polymer ?
#
loop_
_entity_poly.entity_id
_entity_poly.type
_entity_poly.pdbx_seq_one_letter_code
_entity_poly.pdbx_strand_id
1 'polypeptide(L)' 'MERSAFERIYAIVRLIPRGKVATYGMVAVMAGNPRWARVVGYALHSNPEPGVIPCHRVVNRFGGTAPAFAFGGA' A
#
# COMPACT_ATOMS: atom_id res chain seq x y z
N MET A 1 -20.87 8.07 -5.50
CA MET A 1 -19.66 8.77 -5.05
C MET A 1 -18.45 8.01 -5.56
N GLU A 2 -17.54 8.70 -6.23
CA GLU A 2 -16.27 8.12 -6.65
C GLU A 2 -15.39 7.92 -5.42
N ARG A 3 -14.81 6.72 -5.26
CA ARG A 3 -13.87 6.45 -4.16
C ARG A 3 -12.59 7.24 -4.37
N SER A 4 -12.07 7.85 -3.30
CA SER A 4 -10.79 8.55 -3.35
C SER A 4 -9.65 7.59 -3.71
N ALA A 5 -8.53 8.11 -4.20
CA ALA A 5 -7.35 7.29 -4.48
C ALA A 5 -6.94 6.47 -3.25
N PHE A 6 -7.00 7.05 -2.04
CA PHE A 6 -6.60 6.40 -0.79
C PHE A 6 -7.56 5.27 -0.42
N GLU A 7 -8.87 5.50 -0.54
CA GLU A 7 -9.88 4.45 -0.30
C GLU A 7 -9.71 3.26 -1.24
N ARG A 8 -9.43 3.52 -2.52
CA ARG A 8 -9.14 2.47 -3.52
C ARG A 8 -7.90 1.68 -3.12
N ILE A 9 -6.84 2.36 -2.70
CA ILE A 9 -5.59 1.74 -2.26
C ILE A 9 -5.83 0.88 -1.02
N TYR A 10 -6.52 1.38 0.00
CA TYR A 10 -6.84 0.63 1.22
C TYR A 10 -7.67 -0.62 0.92
N ALA A 11 -8.67 -0.51 0.03
CA ALA A 11 -9.48 -1.64 -0.38
C ALA A 11 -8.63 -2.76 -1.02
N ILE A 12 -7.69 -2.40 -1.91
CA ILE A 12 -6.78 -3.38 -2.52
C ILE A 12 -5.84 -4.00 -1.48
N VAL A 13 -5.27 -3.19 -0.59
CA VAL A 13 -4.29 -3.66 0.40
C VAL A 13 -4.93 -4.64 1.40
N ARG A 14 -6.20 -4.44 1.77
CA ARG A 14 -6.98 -5.38 2.61
C ARG A 14 -7.12 -6.77 2.00
N LEU A 15 -7.06 -6.88 0.67
CA LEU A 15 -7.19 -8.17 -0.04
C LEU A 15 -5.89 -8.98 -0.06
N ILE A 16 -4.75 -8.42 0.37
CA ILE A 16 -3.48 -9.15 0.36
C ILE A 16 -3.50 -10.23 1.45
N PRO A 17 -3.49 -11.53 1.10
CA PRO A 17 -3.63 -12.60 2.08
C PRO A 17 -2.36 -12.74 2.94
N ARG A 18 -2.51 -13.39 4.09
CA ARG A 18 -1.37 -13.68 4.97
C ARG A 18 -0.35 -14.56 4.25
N GLY A 19 0.94 -14.27 4.42
CA GLY A 19 2.03 -15.00 3.77
C GLY A 19 2.28 -14.61 2.31
N LYS A 20 1.57 -13.59 1.80
CA LYS A 20 1.81 -13.00 0.48
C LYS A 20 2.11 -11.52 0.61
N VAL A 21 2.77 -10.98 -0.41
CA VAL A 21 3.10 -9.56 -0.54
C VAL A 21 2.72 -9.06 -1.92
N ALA A 22 2.49 -7.75 -2.04
CA ALA A 22 2.30 -7.06 -3.31
C ALA A 22 3.28 -5.90 -3.41
N THR A 23 3.69 -5.52 -4.62
CA THR A 23 4.52 -4.33 -4.78
C THR A 23 3.68 -3.06 -4.79
N TYR A 24 4.27 -1.91 -4.44
CA TYR A 24 3.61 -0.60 -4.60
C TYR A 24 3.05 -0.39 -6.02
N GLY A 25 3.77 -0.86 -7.04
CA GLY A 25 3.33 -0.79 -8.44
C GLY A 25 2.11 -1.67 -8.72
N MET A 26 2.09 -2.91 -8.21
CA MET A 26 0.92 -3.80 -8.35
C MET A 26 -0.33 -3.19 -7.72
N VAL A 27 -0.20 -2.64 -6.51
CA VAL A 27 -1.31 -1.97 -5.82
C VAL A 27 -1.78 -0.75 -6.64
N ALA A 28 -0.87 0.04 -7.20
CA ALA A 28 -1.22 1.19 -8.04
C ALA A 28 -1.99 0.80 -9.31
N VAL A 29 -1.55 -0.27 -9.99
CA VAL A 29 -2.24 -0.83 -11.16
C VAL A 29 -3.65 -1.28 -10.78
N MET A 30 -3.79 -2.06 -9.70
CA MET A 30 -5.10 -2.54 -9.21
C MET A 30 -6.00 -1.41 -8.71
N ALA A 31 -5.41 -0.36 -8.14
CA ALA A 31 -6.12 0.86 -7.77
C ALA A 31 -6.52 1.71 -8.99
N GLY A 32 -6.13 1.33 -10.22
CA GLY A 32 -6.58 1.92 -11.48
C GLY A 32 -5.67 3.00 -12.07
N ASN A 33 -4.46 3.19 -11.53
CA ASN A 33 -3.46 4.06 -12.15
C ASN A 33 -2.04 3.56 -11.87
N PRO A 34 -1.34 3.00 -12.88
CA PRO A 34 0.03 2.49 -12.74
C PRO A 34 1.04 3.53 -12.22
N ARG A 35 0.75 4.84 -12.36
CA ARG A 35 1.63 5.94 -11.91
C ARG A 35 1.47 6.27 -10.43
N TRP A 36 0.56 5.61 -9.70
CA TRP A 36 0.29 5.87 -8.29
C TRP A 36 1.19 5.14 -7.29
N ALA A 37 2.30 4.52 -7.70
CA ALA A 37 3.17 3.80 -6.77
C ALA A 37 3.64 4.66 -5.56
N ARG A 38 3.97 5.94 -5.77
CA ARG A 38 4.28 6.88 -4.68
C ARG A 38 3.05 7.25 -3.84
N VAL A 39 1.89 7.40 -4.48
CA VAL A 39 0.61 7.67 -3.80
C VAL A 39 0.22 6.51 -2.88
N VAL A 40 0.50 5.26 -3.28
CA VAL A 40 0.36 4.09 -2.41
C VAL A 40 1.23 4.22 -1.17
N GLY A 41 2.49 4.65 -1.31
CA GLY A 41 3.36 4.95 -0.18
C GLY A 41 2.76 5.97 0.79
N TYR A 42 2.27 7.09 0.27
CA TYR A 42 1.62 8.11 1.10
C TYR A 42 0.35 7.61 1.78
N ALA A 43 -0.52 6.90 1.06
CA ALA A 43 -1.72 6.32 1.65
C ALA A 43 -1.35 5.35 2.80
N LEU A 44 -0.38 4.47 2.58
CA LEU A 44 0.05 3.51 3.62
C LEU A 44 0.72 4.17 4.82
N HIS A 45 1.38 5.31 4.64
CA HIS A 45 1.91 6.11 5.75
C HIS A 45 0.78 6.80 6.53
N SER A 46 -0.24 7.29 5.83
CA SER A 46 -1.47 7.87 6.41
C SER A 46 -2.54 6.83 6.75
N ASN A 47 -2.14 5.57 6.98
CA ASN A 47 -3.07 4.47 7.22
C ASN A 47 -3.90 4.72 8.49
N PRO A 48 -5.23 4.89 8.39
CA PRO A 48 -6.09 5.19 9.54
C PRO A 48 -6.33 3.99 10.46
N GLU A 49 -6.11 2.76 9.95
CA GLU A 49 -6.38 1.52 10.70
C GLU A 49 -5.18 0.55 10.63
N PRO A 50 -4.10 0.84 11.38
CA PRO A 50 -2.99 -0.09 11.53
C PRO A 50 -3.49 -1.47 12.02
N GLY A 51 -3.06 -2.55 11.38
CA GLY A 51 -3.46 -3.92 11.71
C GLY A 51 -4.66 -4.44 10.92
N VAL A 52 -5.62 -3.58 10.54
CA VAL A 52 -6.71 -3.94 9.62
C VAL A 52 -6.27 -3.80 8.17
N ILE A 53 -5.58 -2.69 7.86
CA ILE A 53 -4.95 -2.48 6.56
C ILE A 53 -3.49 -2.96 6.69
N PRO A 54 -3.12 -4.11 6.08
CA PRO A 54 -1.82 -4.74 6.30
C PRO A 54 -0.71 -4.06 5.47
N CYS A 55 -0.34 -2.83 5.83
CA CYS A 55 0.67 -2.03 5.13
C CYS A 55 2.04 -2.72 5.02
N HIS A 56 2.41 -3.55 6.00
CA HIS A 56 3.63 -4.37 5.99
C HIS A 56 3.70 -5.41 4.86
N ARG A 57 2.57 -5.72 4.20
CA ARG A 57 2.53 -6.65 3.05
C ARG A 57 2.77 -5.95 1.71
N VAL A 58 3.00 -4.64 1.72
CA VAL A 58 3.33 -3.88 0.53
C VAL A 58 4.83 -3.58 0.51
N VAL A 59 5.50 -4.07 -0.53
CA VAL A 59 6.97 -4.06 -0.65
C VAL A 59 7.44 -3.28 -1.87
N ASN A 60 8.70 -2.89 -1.87
CA ASN A 60 9.35 -2.30 -3.05
C ASN A 60 9.55 -3.35 -4.16
N ARG A 61 10.02 -2.92 -5.33
CA ARG A 61 10.26 -3.83 -6.48
C ARG A 61 11.28 -4.94 -6.24
N PHE A 62 12.10 -4.81 -5.21
CA PHE A 62 13.11 -5.79 -4.80
C PHE A 62 12.62 -6.73 -3.69
N GLY A 63 11.34 -6.64 -3.29
CA GLY A 63 10.75 -7.48 -2.25
C GLY A 63 11.02 -7.02 -0.82
N GLY A 64 11.73 -5.91 -0.62
CA GLY A 64 11.99 -5.34 0.71
C GLY A 64 10.91 -4.36 1.16
N THR A 65 10.77 -4.17 2.47
CA THR A 65 10.00 -3.02 3.00
C THR A 65 10.69 -1.71 2.61
N ALA A 66 9.94 -0.63 2.50
CA ALA A 66 10.54 0.68 2.29
C ALA A 66 11.38 1.06 3.53
N PRO A 67 12.70 1.28 3.40
CA PRO A 67 13.58 1.51 4.55
C PRO A 67 13.17 2.75 5.36
N ALA A 68 12.63 3.77 4.69
CA ALA A 68 12.09 4.96 5.34
C ALA A 68 10.93 4.67 6.31
N PHE A 69 10.19 3.57 6.13
CA PHE A 69 9.00 3.25 6.92
C PHE A 69 9.13 1.93 7.71
N ALA A 70 10.26 1.24 7.62
CA ALA A 70 10.47 -0.05 8.27
C ALA A 70 10.42 0.03 9.81
N PHE A 71 10.73 1.19 10.39
CA PHE A 71 10.79 1.43 11.84
C PHE A 71 9.98 2.65 12.29
N GLY A 72 8.93 3.03 11.56
CA GLY A 72 8.13 4.21 11.91
C GLY A 72 8.78 5.51 11.43
N GLY A 73 8.91 5.64 10.12
CA GLY A 73 9.34 6.90 9.49
C GLY A 73 8.43 8.06 9.88
N ALA A 74 9.06 9.20 10.15
CA ALA A 74 8.43 10.47 10.53
C ALA A 74 7.42 10.98 9.50
#